data_AF-A0A916RV25-F1
#
_entry.id   AF-A0A916RV25-F1
#
_cell.length_a   1.000
_cell.length_b   1.000
_cell.length_c   1.000
_cell.angle_alpha   90.00
_cell.angle_beta   90.00
_cell.angle_gamma   90.00
#
_symmetry.space_group_name_H-M   'P 1'
#
loop_
_entity.id
_entity.type
_entity.pdbx_description
1 polymer ?
#
loop_
_entity_poly.entity_id
_entity_poly.type
_entity_poly.pdbx_seq_one_letter_code
_entity_poly.pdbx_strand_id
1 'polypeptide(L)'
;MLPAKLGKWVKASASGVSGAQVQASSDAPLLAEDGIQRSERAVYHSSSNTTESVSVTAYQFVDATGAHAAFSYFLRPGRQYRGPKIGDETGDGYLFRSGATVVSADSKISAVATDAMLQDLSQRLPKIGGSKGLAPLLPTYLPAKGLRTETVKYAVGPIGYKAMGGVLPPEIVGFDKAAEAVMGSYEGEGTLTLLMYPTPQIAGIHGKLIEVEMNHEGRAAGTVRLRRDGPLLMLTTGPWRLVDAQKMVEGIHLREVMTWNRPLPPDFHTEVTKTYSLLTSIAIFCGMGALAAIVLGLFFGAGRAAIRVLQGKPAASEPEFLRIDLSGSSTKLRTGSPGTEPPS
;
A
#
# COMPACT_ATOMS: atom_id res chain seq x y z
N MET A 1 -4.59 -22.57 5.35
CA MET A 1 -5.24 -21.30 4.94
C MET A 1 -6.74 -21.42 5.06
N LEU A 2 -7.34 -22.49 4.55
CA LEU A 2 -8.78 -22.72 4.70
C LEU A 2 -9.09 -23.26 6.12
N PRO A 3 -10.02 -22.65 6.86
CA PRO A 3 -10.32 -23.04 8.24
C PRO A 3 -11.04 -24.39 8.30
N ALA A 4 -10.85 -25.14 9.39
CA ALA A 4 -11.50 -26.44 9.58
C ALA A 4 -13.04 -26.36 9.65
N LYS A 5 -13.58 -25.21 10.05
CA LYS A 5 -15.03 -24.94 10.14
C LYS A 5 -15.35 -23.53 9.65
N LEU A 6 -16.48 -23.40 8.98
CA LEU A 6 -17.09 -22.13 8.51
C LEU A 6 -18.57 -22.15 8.91
N GLY A 7 -18.91 -21.56 10.06
CA GLY A 7 -20.23 -21.73 10.67
C GLY A 7 -20.62 -23.22 10.83
N LYS A 8 -21.71 -23.63 10.17
CA LYS A 8 -22.21 -25.02 10.15
C LYS A 8 -21.47 -25.96 9.19
N TRP A 9 -20.52 -25.43 8.41
CA TRP A 9 -19.78 -26.21 7.40
C TRP A 9 -18.48 -26.74 7.98
N VAL A 10 -18.24 -28.04 7.81
CA VAL A 10 -17.05 -28.72 8.34
C VAL A 10 -16.20 -29.23 7.17
N LYS A 11 -14.91 -28.93 7.21
CA LYS A 11 -13.93 -29.39 6.22
C LYS A 11 -13.79 -30.91 6.29
N ALA A 12 -13.88 -31.59 5.14
CA ALA A 12 -13.68 -33.03 5.05
C ALA A 12 -12.24 -33.42 5.40
N SER A 13 -12.07 -34.49 6.20
CA SER A 13 -10.78 -34.96 6.71
C SER A 13 -9.78 -35.42 5.63
N ALA A 14 -10.24 -35.65 4.40
CA ALA A 14 -9.41 -36.05 3.25
C ALA A 14 -9.02 -34.87 2.33
N SER A 15 -9.18 -33.62 2.76
CA SER A 15 -8.81 -32.45 1.97
C SER A 15 -7.28 -32.30 1.96
N GLY A 16 -6.63 -32.82 0.92
CA GLY A 16 -5.18 -32.82 0.75
C GLY A 16 -4.57 -31.45 1.00
N VAL A 17 -3.82 -31.34 2.10
CA VAL A 17 -2.89 -30.23 2.32
C VAL A 17 -1.70 -30.51 1.41
N SER A 18 -1.75 -29.96 0.21
CA SER A 18 -0.58 -29.89 -0.64
C SER A 18 0.20 -28.63 -0.25
N GLY A 19 1.28 -28.78 0.51
CA GLY A 19 2.31 -27.76 0.59
C GLY A 19 2.94 -27.59 -0.79
N ALA A 20 2.95 -26.36 -1.31
CA ALA A 20 3.65 -25.95 -2.53
C ALA A 20 3.61 -26.94 -3.73
N GLN A 21 2.52 -27.69 -3.92
CA GLN A 21 2.22 -28.29 -5.21
C GLN A 21 0.94 -27.64 -5.68
N VAL A 22 1.09 -26.64 -6.55
CA VAL A 22 0.06 -26.33 -7.53
C VAL A 22 -0.28 -27.67 -8.14
N GLN A 23 -1.44 -28.21 -7.76
CA GLN A 23 -1.95 -29.47 -8.27
C GLN A 23 -1.77 -29.41 -9.78
N ALA A 24 -1.01 -30.35 -10.37
CA ALA A 24 -0.55 -30.30 -11.77
C ALA A 24 -1.69 -29.92 -12.71
N SER A 25 -1.88 -28.62 -12.87
CA SER A 25 -2.93 -27.98 -13.62
C SER A 25 -2.25 -27.29 -14.77
N SER A 26 -2.96 -27.17 -15.89
CA SER A 26 -2.48 -26.40 -17.03
C SER A 26 -2.09 -24.97 -16.66
N ASP A 27 -2.62 -24.45 -15.56
CA ASP A 27 -2.42 -23.08 -15.08
C ASP A 27 -1.17 -22.92 -14.20
N ALA A 28 -0.47 -23.99 -13.85
CA ALA A 28 0.65 -23.92 -12.91
C ALA A 28 1.78 -22.95 -13.30
N PRO A 29 2.20 -22.87 -14.58
CA PRO A 29 3.20 -21.88 -15.00
C PRO A 29 2.73 -20.43 -14.83
N LEU A 30 1.45 -20.16 -15.11
CA LEU A 30 0.84 -18.82 -14.95
C LEU A 30 0.76 -18.44 -13.47
N LEU A 31 0.31 -19.36 -12.61
CA LEU A 31 0.24 -19.10 -11.18
C LEU A 31 1.62 -18.88 -10.57
N ALA A 32 2.65 -19.56 -11.08
CA ALA A 32 4.04 -19.33 -10.69
C ALA A 32 4.52 -17.93 -11.12
N GLU A 33 4.19 -17.50 -12.34
CA GLU A 33 4.46 -16.14 -12.84
C GLU A 33 3.78 -15.06 -11.98
N ASP A 34 2.54 -15.29 -11.56
CA ASP A 34 1.80 -14.40 -10.65
C ASP A 34 2.33 -14.44 -9.19
N GLY A 35 3.31 -15.29 -8.89
CA GLY A 35 3.94 -15.36 -7.57
C GLY A 35 3.13 -16.15 -6.54
N ILE A 36 2.52 -17.27 -6.94
CA ILE A 36 1.84 -18.17 -5.98
C ILE A 36 2.80 -18.71 -4.92
N GLN A 37 2.35 -18.69 -3.66
CA GLN A 37 3.09 -19.19 -2.49
C GLN A 37 2.49 -20.50 -1.97
N ARG A 38 1.16 -20.58 -1.93
CA ARG A 38 0.42 -21.77 -1.48
C ARG A 38 -0.92 -21.85 -2.18
N SER A 39 -1.37 -23.07 -2.43
CA SER A 39 -2.72 -23.38 -2.85
C SER A 39 -3.33 -24.40 -1.89
N GLU A 40 -4.60 -24.24 -1.55
CA GLU A 40 -5.32 -25.21 -0.74
C GLU A 40 -6.70 -25.44 -1.33
N ARG A 41 -7.07 -26.71 -1.49
CA ARG A 41 -8.41 -27.12 -1.88
C ARG A 41 -9.07 -27.91 -0.76
N ALA A 42 -10.31 -27.56 -0.45
CA ALA A 42 -11.10 -28.23 0.56
C ALA A 42 -12.51 -28.50 0.05
N VAL A 43 -13.11 -29.58 0.54
CA VAL A 43 -14.55 -29.81 0.41
C VAL A 43 -15.17 -29.67 1.80
N TYR A 44 -16.20 -28.85 1.88
CA TYR A 44 -16.94 -28.61 3.11
C TYR A 44 -18.30 -29.28 3.03
N HIS A 45 -18.70 -29.97 4.09
CA HIS A 45 -20.02 -30.58 4.23
C HIS A 45 -20.84 -29.86 5.31
N SER A 46 -22.16 -29.82 5.13
CA SER A 46 -23.04 -29.30 6.18
C SER A 46 -23.03 -30.25 7.38
N SER A 47 -22.92 -29.72 8.60
CA SER A 47 -22.98 -30.51 9.82
C SER A 47 -24.34 -31.20 10.02
N SER A 48 -25.40 -30.71 9.38
CA SER A 48 -26.75 -31.28 9.45
C SER A 48 -27.09 -32.17 8.25
N ASN A 49 -26.39 -32.05 7.13
CA ASN A 49 -26.65 -32.82 5.91
C ASN A 49 -25.34 -33.02 5.11
N THR A 50 -24.77 -34.22 5.19
CA THR A 50 -23.49 -34.53 4.55
C THR A 50 -23.55 -34.60 3.02
N THR A 51 -24.74 -34.64 2.43
CA THR A 51 -24.93 -34.59 0.95
C THR A 51 -24.74 -33.19 0.38
N GLU A 52 -24.99 -32.15 1.20
CA GLU A 52 -24.70 -30.77 0.84
C GLU A 52 -23.20 -30.52 0.94
N SER A 53 -22.60 -30.10 -0.17
CA SER A 53 -21.16 -29.82 -0.21
C SER A 53 -20.80 -28.60 -1.04
N VAL A 54 -19.72 -27.95 -0.63
CA VAL A 54 -19.09 -26.83 -1.33
C VAL A 54 -17.61 -27.14 -1.47
N SER A 55 -17.10 -27.15 -2.70
CA SER A 55 -15.67 -27.26 -2.97
C SER A 55 -15.08 -25.85 -3.05
N VAL A 56 -14.09 -25.56 -2.22
CA VAL A 56 -13.41 -24.27 -2.17
C VAL A 56 -11.95 -24.48 -2.52
N THR A 57 -11.43 -23.69 -3.45
CA THR A 57 -10.01 -23.62 -3.76
C THR A 57 -9.52 -22.21 -3.48
N ALA A 58 -8.41 -22.09 -2.78
CA ALA A 58 -7.84 -20.80 -2.43
C ALA A 58 -6.35 -20.77 -2.75
N TYR A 59 -5.93 -19.72 -3.43
CA TYR A 59 -4.58 -19.46 -3.92
C TYR A 59 -4.04 -18.21 -3.22
N GLN A 60 -2.92 -18.34 -2.54
CA GLN A 60 -2.22 -17.23 -1.90
C GLN A 60 -1.01 -16.84 -2.72
N PHE A 61 -0.89 -15.55 -3.01
CA PHE A 61 0.21 -14.95 -3.74
C PHE A 61 1.11 -14.14 -2.82
N VAL A 62 2.28 -13.73 -3.33
CA VAL A 62 3.24 -12.87 -2.65
C VAL A 62 2.63 -11.51 -2.26
N ASP A 63 1.80 -10.95 -3.13
CA ASP A 63 1.15 -9.65 -2.97
C ASP A 63 -0.20 -9.56 -3.71
N ALA A 64 -0.92 -8.46 -3.48
CA ALA A 64 -2.21 -8.19 -4.09
C ALA A 64 -2.12 -7.96 -5.61
N THR A 65 -0.95 -7.59 -6.15
CA THR A 65 -0.73 -7.42 -7.59
C THR A 65 -0.78 -8.76 -8.31
N GLY A 66 -0.02 -9.76 -7.84
CA GLY A 66 -0.07 -11.13 -8.37
C GLY A 66 -1.44 -11.77 -8.17
N ALA A 67 -2.07 -11.54 -7.02
CA ALA A 67 -3.43 -12.02 -6.78
C ALA A 67 -4.48 -11.37 -7.71
N HIS A 68 -4.32 -10.10 -8.07
CA HIS A 68 -5.21 -9.45 -9.02
C HIS A 68 -5.01 -9.98 -10.45
N ALA A 69 -3.77 -10.28 -10.86
CA ALA A 69 -3.50 -10.95 -12.15
C ALA A 69 -4.17 -12.32 -12.23
N ALA A 70 -3.99 -13.16 -11.22
CA ALA A 70 -4.64 -14.47 -11.17
C ALA A 70 -6.17 -14.37 -11.11
N PHE A 71 -6.71 -13.43 -10.33
CA PHE A 71 -8.15 -13.15 -10.30
C PHE A 71 -8.66 -12.78 -11.71
N SER A 72 -7.96 -11.89 -12.39
CA SER A 72 -8.29 -11.46 -13.74
C SER A 72 -8.26 -12.60 -14.77
N TYR A 73 -7.29 -13.51 -14.66
CA TYR A 73 -7.20 -14.72 -15.47
C TYR A 73 -8.39 -15.68 -15.23
N PHE A 74 -8.77 -15.89 -13.97
CA PHE A 74 -9.86 -16.80 -13.61
C PHE A 74 -11.25 -16.24 -13.90
N LEU A 75 -11.41 -14.93 -14.11
CA LEU A 75 -12.68 -14.35 -14.56
C LEU A 75 -13.11 -14.97 -15.89
N ARG A 76 -14.21 -15.73 -15.85
CA ARG A 76 -14.87 -16.32 -17.01
C ARG A 76 -16.12 -15.50 -17.36
N PRO A 77 -16.26 -15.00 -18.59
CA PRO A 77 -17.48 -14.32 -19.00
C PRO A 77 -18.67 -15.29 -19.00
N GLY A 78 -19.85 -14.82 -18.58
CA GLY A 78 -21.11 -15.54 -18.74
C GLY A 78 -21.58 -16.37 -17.56
N ARG A 79 -20.85 -16.38 -16.42
CA ARG A 79 -21.33 -16.97 -15.16
C ARG A 79 -21.69 -15.88 -14.15
N GLN A 80 -22.58 -14.98 -14.59
CA GLN A 80 -22.86 -13.73 -13.87
C GLN A 80 -23.21 -14.00 -12.40
N TYR A 81 -22.32 -13.57 -11.51
CA TYR A 81 -22.59 -13.60 -10.09
C TYR A 81 -23.48 -12.40 -9.73
N ARG A 82 -24.57 -12.65 -9.00
CA ARG A 82 -25.58 -11.63 -8.62
C ARG A 82 -25.76 -11.48 -7.11
N GLY A 83 -24.86 -12.08 -6.33
CA GLY A 83 -24.88 -11.99 -4.88
C GLY A 83 -24.18 -10.73 -4.34
N PRO A 84 -24.01 -10.62 -3.02
CA PRO A 84 -23.33 -9.49 -2.38
C PRO A 84 -21.84 -9.46 -2.75
N LYS A 85 -21.21 -8.28 -2.63
CA LYS A 85 -19.75 -8.16 -2.76
C LYS A 85 -19.07 -8.95 -1.64
N ILE A 86 -18.17 -9.85 -2.02
CA ILE A 86 -17.31 -10.66 -1.14
C ILE A 86 -15.86 -10.25 -1.35
N GLY A 87 -15.14 -10.01 -0.26
CA GLY A 87 -13.75 -9.55 -0.30
C GLY A 87 -13.57 -8.17 -0.93
N ASP A 88 -12.39 -7.94 -1.50
CA ASP A 88 -12.02 -6.69 -2.17
C ASP A 88 -12.64 -6.59 -3.56
N GLU A 89 -12.66 -7.72 -4.27
CA GLU A 89 -13.18 -7.87 -5.64
C GLU A 89 -13.96 -9.18 -5.74
N THR A 90 -15.09 -9.13 -6.45
CA THR A 90 -15.96 -10.28 -6.67
C THR A 90 -16.15 -10.45 -8.16
N GLY A 91 -15.90 -11.67 -8.61
CA GLY A 91 -16.04 -12.07 -10.00
C GLY A 91 -17.21 -13.01 -10.20
N ASP A 92 -17.41 -13.35 -11.46
CA ASP A 92 -18.36 -14.37 -11.89
C ASP A 92 -18.03 -15.74 -11.28
N GLY A 93 -19.06 -16.54 -11.01
CA GLY A 93 -18.91 -17.92 -10.52
C GLY A 93 -18.19 -18.06 -9.17
N TYR A 94 -18.70 -17.46 -8.09
CA TYR A 94 -18.17 -17.54 -6.72
C TYR A 94 -16.63 -17.39 -6.65
N LEU A 95 -16.09 -16.52 -7.51
CA LEU A 95 -14.69 -16.11 -7.52
C LEU A 95 -14.58 -14.80 -6.76
N PHE A 96 -13.63 -14.70 -5.83
CA PHE A 96 -13.34 -13.41 -5.19
C PHE A 96 -11.87 -13.29 -4.83
N ARG A 97 -11.42 -12.05 -4.68
CA ARG A 97 -10.09 -11.72 -4.15
C ARG A 97 -10.22 -11.02 -2.80
N SER A 98 -9.34 -11.37 -1.87
CA SER A 98 -9.17 -10.70 -0.58
C SER A 98 -7.68 -10.57 -0.29
N GLY A 99 -7.15 -9.35 -0.33
CA GLY A 99 -5.72 -9.06 -0.28
C GLY A 99 -4.96 -9.82 -1.37
N ALA A 100 -3.93 -10.57 -0.98
CA ALA A 100 -3.18 -11.43 -1.88
C ALA A 100 -3.73 -12.87 -2.01
N THR A 101 -5.01 -13.09 -1.67
CA THR A 101 -5.65 -14.40 -1.81
C THR A 101 -6.76 -14.35 -2.83
N VAL A 102 -6.77 -15.30 -3.76
CA VAL A 102 -7.88 -15.56 -4.69
C VAL A 102 -8.59 -16.83 -4.25
N VAL A 103 -9.92 -16.79 -4.20
CA VAL A 103 -10.74 -17.94 -3.84
C VAL A 103 -11.75 -18.20 -4.94
N SER A 104 -11.88 -19.46 -5.34
CA SER A 104 -12.95 -19.95 -6.19
C SER A 104 -13.74 -21.03 -5.47
N ALA A 105 -15.06 -21.05 -5.66
CA ALA A 105 -15.91 -22.07 -5.10
C ALA A 105 -16.83 -22.70 -6.16
N ASP A 106 -16.98 -24.02 -6.08
CA ASP A 106 -18.02 -24.78 -6.75
C ASP A 106 -19.03 -25.22 -5.70
N SER A 107 -20.27 -24.78 -5.86
CA SER A 107 -21.31 -24.96 -4.86
C SER A 107 -22.50 -25.71 -5.44
N LYS A 108 -22.96 -26.72 -4.71
CA LYS A 108 -24.18 -27.49 -5.01
C LYS A 108 -25.35 -27.13 -4.09
N ILE A 109 -25.20 -26.07 -3.30
CA ILE A 109 -26.20 -25.61 -2.32
C ILE A 109 -26.84 -24.29 -2.78
N SER A 110 -27.79 -23.77 -2.01
CA SER A 110 -28.45 -22.51 -2.36
C SER A 110 -27.46 -21.33 -2.42
N ALA A 111 -27.76 -20.35 -3.27
CA ALA A 111 -26.90 -19.18 -3.46
C ALA A 111 -26.70 -18.39 -2.17
N VAL A 112 -27.79 -18.13 -1.44
CA VAL A 112 -27.77 -17.42 -0.14
C VAL A 112 -26.86 -18.13 0.88
N ALA A 113 -26.91 -19.47 0.95
CA ALA A 113 -26.06 -20.22 1.86
C ALA A 113 -24.58 -20.21 1.43
N THR A 114 -24.32 -20.21 0.13
CA THR A 114 -22.97 -20.08 -0.42
C THR A 114 -22.39 -18.71 -0.13
N ASP A 115 -23.16 -17.64 -0.38
CA ASP A 115 -22.73 -16.26 -0.14
C ASP A 115 -22.36 -16.03 1.33
N ALA A 116 -23.21 -16.48 2.26
CA ALA A 116 -22.94 -16.36 3.69
C ALA A 116 -21.65 -17.11 4.11
N MET A 117 -21.43 -18.30 3.55
CA MET A 117 -20.23 -19.10 3.82
C MET A 117 -18.96 -18.44 3.28
N LEU A 118 -19.00 -17.93 2.05
CA LEU A 118 -17.86 -17.26 1.42
C LEU A 118 -17.57 -15.91 2.06
N GLN A 119 -18.60 -15.21 2.57
CA GLN A 119 -18.43 -14.00 3.36
C GLN A 119 -17.70 -14.28 4.68
N ASP A 120 -18.10 -15.32 5.44
CA ASP A 120 -17.37 -15.77 6.66
C ASP A 120 -15.93 -16.18 6.33
N LEU A 121 -15.73 -16.89 5.21
CA LEU A 121 -14.39 -17.25 4.74
C LEU A 121 -13.53 -16.02 4.47
N SER A 122 -14.06 -15.02 3.76
CA SER A 122 -13.31 -13.80 3.38
C SER A 122 -12.73 -13.05 4.58
N GLN A 123 -13.42 -13.11 5.73
CA GLN A 123 -13.00 -12.47 6.99
C GLN A 123 -11.88 -13.23 7.71
N ARG A 124 -11.77 -14.55 7.45
CA ARG A 124 -10.79 -15.45 8.08
C ARG A 124 -9.54 -15.66 7.23
N LEU A 125 -9.55 -15.22 5.98
CA LEU A 125 -8.39 -15.31 5.12
C LEU A 125 -7.23 -14.48 5.68
N PRO A 126 -5.99 -14.95 5.52
CA PRO A 126 -4.81 -14.21 5.95
C PRO A 126 -4.74 -12.85 5.28
N LYS A 127 -4.72 -11.78 6.09
CA LYS A 127 -4.57 -10.41 5.62
C LYS A 127 -3.10 -10.08 5.48
N ILE A 128 -2.72 -9.46 4.37
CA ILE A 128 -1.38 -8.93 4.15
C ILE A 128 -1.46 -7.41 4.27
N GLY A 129 -0.70 -6.85 5.21
CA GLY A 129 -0.61 -5.41 5.41
C GLY A 129 0.46 -4.75 4.55
N GLY A 130 0.54 -3.42 4.65
CA GLY A 130 1.53 -2.61 3.95
C GLY A 130 1.31 -2.55 2.43
N SER A 131 2.36 -2.23 1.70
CA SER A 131 2.32 -2.07 0.24
C SER A 131 1.91 -3.35 -0.50
N LYS A 132 2.24 -4.53 0.05
CA LYS A 132 1.86 -5.84 -0.52
C LYS A 132 0.35 -6.10 -0.53
N GLY A 133 -0.43 -5.36 0.26
CA GLY A 133 -1.88 -5.46 0.27
C GLY A 133 -2.58 -4.50 -0.69
N LEU A 134 -1.84 -3.63 -1.38
CA LEU A 134 -2.42 -2.63 -2.28
C LEU A 134 -2.74 -3.25 -3.63
N ALA A 135 -3.99 -3.08 -4.09
CA ALA A 135 -4.40 -3.46 -5.43
C ALA A 135 -3.60 -2.66 -6.49
N PRO A 136 -3.37 -3.25 -7.68
CA PRO A 136 -2.62 -2.57 -8.74
C PRO A 136 -3.36 -1.31 -9.20
N LEU A 137 -2.60 -0.26 -9.50
CA LEU A 137 -3.15 1.02 -9.94
C LEU A 137 -3.54 1.00 -11.42
N LEU A 138 -2.82 0.23 -12.25
CA LEU A 138 -2.94 0.25 -13.70
C LEU A 138 -4.39 0.07 -14.21
N PRO A 139 -5.20 -0.89 -13.71
CA PRO A 139 -6.59 -1.05 -14.15
C PRO A 139 -7.48 0.17 -13.91
N THR A 140 -7.15 1.02 -12.94
CA THR A 140 -7.93 2.23 -12.62
C THR A 140 -7.81 3.34 -13.66
N TYR A 141 -6.82 3.25 -14.55
CA TYR A 141 -6.61 4.21 -15.64
C TYR A 141 -7.45 3.93 -16.88
N LEU A 142 -8.13 2.77 -16.95
CA LEU A 142 -9.04 2.48 -18.06
C LEU A 142 -10.28 3.39 -18.01
N PRO A 143 -10.57 4.16 -19.08
CA PRO A 143 -11.77 4.98 -19.12
C PRO A 143 -13.04 4.13 -19.04
N ALA A 144 -13.92 4.43 -18.08
CA ALA A 144 -15.13 3.63 -17.86
C ALA A 144 -16.18 3.74 -18.98
N LYS A 145 -16.16 4.82 -19.76
CA LYS A 145 -17.15 5.06 -20.83
C LYS A 145 -16.94 4.09 -21.99
N GLY A 146 -17.92 3.23 -22.25
CA GLY A 146 -17.88 2.26 -23.34
C GLY A 146 -17.04 1.01 -23.05
N LEU A 147 -16.42 0.92 -21.86
CA LEU A 147 -15.62 -0.23 -21.45
C LEU A 147 -16.52 -1.41 -21.11
N ARG A 148 -16.23 -2.56 -21.72
CA ARG A 148 -16.79 -3.85 -21.32
C ARG A 148 -16.02 -4.39 -20.13
N THR A 149 -16.53 -4.11 -18.92
CA THR A 149 -15.83 -4.42 -17.66
C THR A 149 -15.43 -5.89 -17.51
N GLU A 150 -16.19 -6.81 -18.09
CA GLU A 150 -15.93 -8.25 -18.09
C GLU A 150 -14.73 -8.66 -18.96
N THR A 151 -14.30 -7.78 -19.87
CA THR A 151 -13.14 -8.00 -20.75
C THR A 151 -11.85 -7.44 -20.17
N VAL A 152 -11.89 -6.80 -19.01
CA VAL A 152 -10.69 -6.24 -18.38
C VAL A 152 -9.76 -7.35 -17.93
N LYS A 153 -8.57 -7.40 -18.53
CA LYS A 153 -7.53 -8.39 -18.26
C LYS A 153 -6.25 -7.72 -17.80
N TYR A 154 -5.73 -8.13 -16.64
CA TYR A 154 -4.51 -7.59 -16.04
C TYR A 154 -3.45 -8.67 -15.94
N ALA A 155 -2.25 -8.39 -16.45
CA ALA A 155 -1.13 -9.33 -16.51
C ALA A 155 0.16 -8.70 -15.96
N VAL A 156 0.91 -9.49 -15.21
CA VAL A 156 2.24 -9.12 -14.67
C VAL A 156 3.38 -9.84 -15.40
N GLY A 157 3.06 -10.76 -16.30
CA GLY A 157 4.03 -11.52 -17.06
C GLY A 157 3.52 -12.06 -18.39
N PRO A 158 4.42 -12.64 -19.21
CA PRO A 158 4.14 -13.04 -20.58
C PRO A 158 3.15 -14.20 -20.70
N ILE A 159 3.16 -15.16 -19.77
CA ILE A 159 2.31 -16.35 -19.84
C ILE A 159 0.85 -15.95 -19.64
N GLY A 160 0.56 -15.19 -18.59
CA GLY A 160 -0.76 -14.65 -18.30
C GLY A 160 -1.24 -13.71 -19.40
N TYR A 161 -0.38 -12.79 -19.84
CA TYR A 161 -0.71 -11.85 -20.91
C TYR A 161 -1.15 -12.56 -22.20
N LYS A 162 -0.41 -13.57 -22.64
CA LYS A 162 -0.76 -14.37 -23.81
C LYS A 162 -2.05 -15.17 -23.61
N ALA A 163 -2.21 -15.81 -22.45
CA ALA A 163 -3.39 -16.60 -22.13
C ALA A 163 -4.68 -15.76 -22.09
N MET A 164 -4.56 -14.47 -21.77
CA MET A 164 -5.68 -13.52 -21.72
C MET A 164 -5.94 -12.78 -23.03
N GLY A 165 -5.26 -13.15 -24.12
CA GLY A 165 -5.49 -12.55 -25.44
C GLY A 165 -4.67 -11.29 -25.73
N GLY A 166 -3.47 -11.21 -25.16
CA GLY A 166 -2.47 -10.19 -25.48
C GLY A 166 -2.30 -9.98 -26.99
N VAL A 167 -2.42 -8.73 -27.43
CA VAL A 167 -2.32 -8.36 -28.85
C VAL A 167 -0.87 -8.12 -29.28
N LEU A 168 0.03 -7.80 -28.34
CA LEU A 168 1.44 -7.57 -28.64
C LEU A 168 2.26 -8.86 -28.39
N PRO A 169 3.37 -9.08 -29.10
CA PRO A 169 4.34 -10.09 -28.71
C PRO A 169 4.85 -9.82 -27.27
N PRO A 170 4.78 -10.79 -26.34
CA PRO A 170 5.20 -10.56 -24.95
C PRO A 170 6.66 -10.11 -24.80
N GLU A 171 7.52 -10.47 -25.75
CA GLU A 171 8.94 -10.13 -25.78
C GLU A 171 9.17 -8.62 -25.95
N ILE A 172 8.31 -7.93 -26.72
CA ILE A 172 8.42 -6.49 -26.93
C ILE A 172 7.72 -5.68 -25.83
N VAL A 173 6.78 -6.29 -25.10
CA VAL A 173 6.09 -5.64 -23.98
C VAL A 173 7.07 -5.34 -22.84
N GLY A 174 8.06 -6.20 -22.59
CA GLY A 174 9.11 -5.95 -21.60
C GLY A 174 8.77 -6.41 -20.19
N PHE A 175 8.06 -7.55 -20.05
CA PHE A 175 7.77 -8.15 -18.74
C PHE A 175 9.03 -8.49 -17.92
N ASP A 176 10.16 -8.77 -18.59
CA ASP A 176 11.47 -8.97 -17.95
C ASP A 176 12.02 -7.68 -17.29
N LYS A 177 11.45 -6.52 -17.64
CA LYS A 177 11.71 -5.21 -17.04
C LYS A 177 10.59 -4.76 -16.10
N ALA A 178 9.82 -5.71 -15.56
CA ALA A 178 8.70 -5.47 -14.66
C ALA A 178 7.62 -4.56 -15.26
N ALA A 179 7.33 -4.74 -16.55
CA ALA A 179 6.16 -4.13 -17.18
C ALA A 179 4.88 -4.80 -16.66
N GLU A 180 3.87 -4.00 -16.35
CA GLU A 180 2.51 -4.46 -16.09
C GLU A 180 1.62 -4.10 -17.27
N ALA A 181 0.68 -4.98 -17.62
CA ALA A 181 -0.23 -4.77 -18.73
C ALA A 181 -1.68 -4.87 -18.27
N VAL A 182 -2.52 -3.94 -18.71
CA VAL A 182 -3.98 -4.09 -18.64
C VAL A 182 -4.58 -3.91 -20.03
N MET A 183 -5.56 -4.75 -20.33
CA MET A 183 -6.31 -4.74 -21.59
C MET A 183 -7.79 -4.63 -21.29
N GLY A 184 -8.53 -3.91 -22.13
CA GLY A 184 -9.99 -3.86 -22.07
C GLY A 184 -10.60 -3.60 -23.43
N SER A 185 -11.71 -4.27 -23.73
CA SER A 185 -12.45 -4.07 -24.97
C SER A 185 -13.54 -3.00 -24.80
N TYR A 186 -13.73 -2.20 -25.83
CA TYR A 186 -14.73 -1.14 -25.90
C TYR A 186 -15.84 -1.50 -26.89
N GLU A 187 -17.09 -1.17 -26.54
CA GLU A 187 -18.25 -1.53 -27.35
C GLU A 187 -18.21 -0.94 -28.75
N GLY A 188 -18.18 -1.80 -29.77
CA GLY A 188 -18.20 -1.38 -31.17
C GLY A 188 -16.91 -0.71 -31.67
N GLU A 189 -15.90 -0.62 -30.79
CA GLU A 189 -14.56 -0.11 -31.08
C GLU A 189 -13.60 -1.30 -31.07
N GLY A 190 -12.48 -1.21 -30.37
CA GLY A 190 -11.54 -2.31 -30.23
C GLY A 190 -10.98 -2.44 -28.82
N THR A 191 -9.72 -2.84 -28.72
CA THR A 191 -9.04 -3.06 -27.46
C THR A 191 -8.15 -1.86 -27.14
N LEU A 192 -8.20 -1.40 -25.89
CA LEU A 192 -7.21 -0.49 -25.31
C LEU A 192 -6.27 -1.32 -24.44
N THR A 193 -4.97 -1.23 -24.73
CA THR A 193 -3.90 -1.82 -23.92
C THR A 193 -3.12 -0.69 -23.25
N LEU A 194 -3.01 -0.74 -21.93
CA LEU A 194 -2.13 0.14 -21.17
C LEU A 194 -0.96 -0.68 -20.63
N LEU A 195 0.25 -0.15 -20.77
CA LEU A 195 1.47 -0.74 -20.26
C LEU A 195 2.12 0.23 -19.28
N MET A 196 2.38 -0.21 -18.06
CA MET A 196 3.06 0.58 -17.04
C MET A 196 4.45 0.01 -16.81
N TYR A 197 5.45 0.88 -16.88
CA TYR A 197 6.85 0.51 -16.67
C TYR A 197 7.40 1.12 -15.37
N PRO A 198 8.46 0.53 -14.79
CA PRO A 198 9.09 1.10 -13.61
C PRO A 198 9.69 2.50 -13.84
N THR A 199 10.10 2.80 -15.08
CA THR A 199 10.70 4.10 -15.43
C THR A 199 10.25 4.60 -16.81
N PRO A 200 10.19 5.93 -17.02
CA PRO A 200 9.92 6.52 -18.33
C PRO A 200 10.92 6.11 -19.43
N GLN A 201 12.17 5.82 -19.06
CA GLN A 201 13.21 5.40 -19.97
C GLN A 201 12.91 4.02 -20.55
N ILE A 202 12.52 3.06 -19.71
CA ILE A 202 12.09 1.72 -20.15
C ILE A 202 10.85 1.85 -21.06
N ALA A 203 9.86 2.65 -20.65
CA ALA A 203 8.67 2.91 -21.48
C ALA A 203 9.04 3.49 -22.86
N GLY A 204 10.02 4.39 -22.93
CA GLY A 204 10.51 4.95 -24.19
C GLY A 204 11.19 3.94 -25.11
N ILE A 205 11.93 2.97 -24.56
CA ILE A 205 12.59 1.91 -25.32
C ILE A 205 11.55 0.94 -25.89
N HIS A 206 10.68 0.40 -25.03
CA HIS A 206 9.66 -0.56 -25.46
C HIS A 206 8.59 0.09 -26.35
N GLY A 207 8.25 1.36 -26.13
CA GLY A 207 7.35 2.10 -27.02
C GLY A 207 7.82 2.16 -28.46
N LYS A 208 9.14 2.32 -28.69
CA LYS A 208 9.71 2.28 -30.04
C LYS A 208 9.64 0.89 -30.67
N LEU A 209 9.87 -0.17 -29.89
CA LEU A 209 9.74 -1.55 -30.38
C LEU A 209 8.29 -1.86 -30.78
N ILE A 210 7.32 -1.43 -29.96
CA ILE A 210 5.89 -1.56 -30.25
C ILE A 210 5.51 -0.77 -31.51
N GLU A 211 6.02 0.45 -31.67
CA GLU A 211 5.77 1.24 -32.87
C GLU A 211 6.27 0.53 -34.14
N VAL A 212 7.47 -0.06 -34.10
CA VAL A 212 8.02 -0.85 -35.21
C VAL A 212 7.13 -2.07 -35.50
N GLU A 213 6.72 -2.81 -34.47
CA GLU A 213 5.87 -4.00 -34.62
C GLU A 213 4.50 -3.65 -35.24
N MET A 214 3.86 -2.59 -34.75
CA MET A 214 2.55 -2.17 -35.26
C MET A 214 2.63 -1.64 -36.69
N ASN A 215 3.74 -1.01 -37.08
CA ASN A 215 3.99 -0.63 -38.47
C ASN A 215 4.19 -1.86 -39.36
N HIS A 216 4.75 -2.95 -38.82
CA HIS A 216 4.91 -4.22 -39.54
C HIS A 216 3.58 -4.98 -39.69
N GLU A 217 2.76 -5.07 -38.63
CA GLU A 217 1.42 -5.68 -38.72
C GLU A 217 0.48 -4.89 -39.66
N GLY A 218 0.65 -3.57 -39.72
CA GLY A 218 -0.07 -2.69 -40.63
C GLY A 218 -1.59 -2.78 -40.43
N ARG A 219 -2.31 -3.26 -41.46
CA ARG A 219 -3.79 -3.32 -41.43
C ARG A 219 -4.33 -4.42 -40.51
N ALA A 220 -3.55 -5.45 -40.17
CA ALA A 220 -4.01 -6.57 -39.35
C ALA A 220 -4.33 -6.14 -37.90
N ALA A 221 -3.55 -5.20 -37.36
CA ALA A 221 -3.76 -4.61 -36.04
C ALA A 221 -4.98 -3.65 -35.96
N GLY A 222 -5.59 -3.31 -37.11
CA GLY A 222 -6.68 -2.34 -37.20
C GLY A 222 -6.21 -0.88 -37.04
N THR A 223 -7.00 -0.06 -36.36
CA THR A 223 -6.65 1.34 -36.11
C THR A 223 -5.76 1.45 -34.89
N VAL A 224 -4.48 1.68 -35.16
CA VAL A 224 -3.45 1.79 -34.13
C VAL A 224 -3.20 3.25 -33.75
N ARG A 225 -3.27 3.53 -32.45
CA ARG A 225 -2.75 4.76 -31.84
C ARG A 225 -1.94 4.42 -30.62
N LEU A 226 -0.67 4.82 -30.65
CA LEU A 226 0.28 4.67 -29.55
C LEU A 226 0.58 6.06 -28.97
N ARG A 227 0.46 6.20 -27.66
CA ARG A 227 0.87 7.39 -26.92
C ARG A 227 1.68 6.98 -25.69
N ARG A 228 2.63 7.81 -25.31
CA ARG A 228 3.38 7.70 -24.05
C ARG A 228 3.11 8.91 -23.17
N ASP A 229 2.88 8.67 -21.89
CA ASP A 229 2.79 9.68 -20.83
C ASP A 229 3.65 9.22 -19.63
N GLY A 230 4.87 9.76 -19.53
CA GLY A 230 5.85 9.31 -18.54
C GLY A 230 6.18 7.80 -18.65
N PRO A 231 5.94 7.01 -17.59
CA PRO A 231 6.10 5.54 -17.58
C PRO A 231 4.91 4.76 -18.16
N LEU A 232 3.83 5.44 -18.57
CA LEU A 232 2.63 4.81 -19.12
C LEU A 232 2.65 4.83 -20.66
N LEU A 233 2.43 3.68 -21.29
CA LEU A 233 2.09 3.56 -22.71
C LEU A 233 0.61 3.21 -22.88
N MET A 234 -0.03 3.81 -23.87
CA MET A 234 -1.41 3.56 -24.26
C MET A 234 -1.46 3.17 -25.72
N LEU A 235 -2.09 2.04 -26.02
CA LEU A 235 -2.21 1.50 -27.37
C LEU A 235 -3.66 1.12 -27.66
N THR A 236 -4.23 1.63 -28.74
CA THR A 236 -5.50 1.12 -29.28
C THR A 236 -5.24 0.14 -30.42
N THR A 237 -6.00 -0.95 -30.50
CA THR A 237 -6.01 -1.90 -31.62
C THR A 237 -7.45 -2.31 -31.97
N GLY A 238 -7.69 -2.80 -33.18
CA GLY A 238 -9.03 -3.20 -33.65
C GLY A 238 -9.78 -2.09 -34.41
N PRO A 239 -11.11 -2.21 -34.58
CA PRO A 239 -11.87 -1.39 -35.54
C PRO A 239 -12.24 0.01 -34.99
N TRP A 240 -11.31 0.69 -34.32
CA TRP A 240 -11.51 2.06 -33.90
C TRP A 240 -11.65 3.00 -35.09
N ARG A 241 -12.45 4.07 -34.93
CA ARG A 241 -12.31 5.23 -35.81
C ARG A 241 -11.06 6.00 -35.40
N LEU A 242 -10.29 6.48 -36.38
CA LEU A 242 -9.02 7.19 -36.14
C LEU A 242 -9.11 8.31 -35.11
N VAL A 243 -10.17 9.11 -35.20
CA VAL A 243 -10.42 10.25 -34.32
C VAL A 243 -10.74 9.79 -32.89
N ASP A 244 -11.48 8.69 -32.76
CA ASP A 244 -11.90 8.17 -31.45
C ASP A 244 -10.75 7.45 -30.75
N ALA A 245 -9.92 6.70 -31.50
CA ALA A 245 -8.65 6.15 -31.01
C ALA A 245 -7.70 7.25 -30.48
N GLN A 246 -7.55 8.35 -31.24
CA GLN A 246 -6.71 9.48 -30.81
C GLN A 246 -7.24 10.09 -29.51
N LYS A 247 -8.55 10.38 -29.44
CA LYS A 247 -9.19 10.91 -28.24
C LYS A 247 -9.06 9.97 -27.04
N MET A 248 -9.17 8.67 -27.26
CA MET A 248 -9.06 7.66 -26.21
C MET A 248 -7.67 7.72 -25.56
N VAL A 249 -6.60 7.67 -26.35
CA VAL A 249 -5.24 7.73 -25.80
C VAL A 249 -4.91 9.11 -25.23
N GLU A 250 -5.44 10.20 -25.79
CA GLU A 250 -5.24 11.56 -25.28
C GLU A 250 -5.93 11.82 -23.95
N GLY A 251 -7.10 11.21 -23.71
CA GLY A 251 -7.89 11.43 -22.49
C GLY A 251 -7.33 10.73 -21.25
N ILE A 252 -6.36 9.82 -21.42
CA ILE A 252 -5.72 9.09 -20.32
C ILE A 252 -4.47 9.87 -19.89
N HIS A 253 -4.39 10.14 -18.60
CA HIS A 253 -3.26 10.83 -17.99
C HIS A 253 -2.86 10.10 -16.72
N LEU A 254 -1.55 9.97 -16.51
CA LEU A 254 -1.04 9.49 -15.24
C LEU A 254 -1.35 10.53 -14.17
N ARG A 255 -2.39 10.27 -13.36
CA ARG A 255 -2.72 11.12 -12.21
C ARG A 255 -1.79 10.72 -11.08
N GLU A 256 -0.84 11.58 -10.75
CA GLU A 256 -0.22 11.53 -9.44
C GLU A 256 -1.31 11.75 -8.40
N VAL A 257 -1.79 10.65 -7.80
CA VAL A 257 -2.60 10.73 -6.60
C VAL A 257 -1.68 11.22 -5.50
N MET A 258 -1.46 12.53 -5.41
CA MET A 258 -1.02 13.19 -4.19
C MET A 258 -2.06 12.80 -3.13
N THR A 259 -1.78 11.74 -2.40
CA THR A 259 -2.69 11.22 -1.39
C THR A 259 -2.53 12.15 -0.21
N TRP A 260 -3.28 13.25 -0.22
CA TRP A 260 -3.37 14.12 0.93
C TRP A 260 -4.04 13.32 2.04
N ASN A 261 -3.22 12.88 2.99
CA ASN A 261 -3.55 12.35 4.31
C ASN A 261 -4.89 11.58 4.40
N ARG A 262 -4.88 10.27 4.09
CA ARG A 262 -5.99 9.41 4.55
C ARG A 262 -5.96 9.40 6.08
N PRO A 263 -7.09 9.57 6.78
CA PRO A 263 -7.14 9.30 8.21
C PRO A 263 -6.69 7.85 8.42
N LEU A 264 -5.65 7.68 9.23
CA LEU A 264 -5.02 6.40 9.51
C LEU A 264 -6.07 5.40 10.05
N PRO A 265 -5.91 4.09 9.76
CA PRO A 265 -6.78 3.05 10.30
C PRO A 265 -6.86 3.12 11.83
N PRO A 266 -8.00 2.75 12.46
CA PRO A 266 -8.22 2.92 13.88
C PRO A 266 -7.23 2.17 14.79
N ASP A 267 -6.52 1.17 14.26
CA ASP A 267 -5.50 0.43 14.99
C ASP A 267 -4.26 1.30 15.34
N PHE A 268 -3.96 2.34 14.55
CA PHE A 268 -2.90 3.30 14.86
C PHE A 268 -3.23 4.20 16.06
N HIS A 269 -4.52 4.38 16.42
CA HIS A 269 -4.87 5.16 17.60
C HIS A 269 -4.36 4.51 18.88
N THR A 270 -4.19 3.19 18.93
CA THR A 270 -3.69 2.48 20.12
C THR A 270 -2.19 2.67 20.34
N GLU A 271 -1.41 2.84 19.27
CA GLU A 271 0.04 3.12 19.37
C GLU A 271 0.31 4.61 19.61
N VAL A 272 -0.49 5.49 19.00
CA VAL A 272 -0.40 6.94 19.22
C VAL A 272 -0.87 7.33 20.62
N THR A 273 -1.94 6.71 21.15
CA THR A 273 -2.34 6.96 22.55
C THR A 273 -1.31 6.46 23.55
N LYS A 274 -0.64 5.33 23.29
CA LYS A 274 0.47 4.86 24.13
C LYS A 274 1.66 5.81 24.09
N THR A 275 2.03 6.30 22.91
CA THR A 275 3.13 7.26 22.74
C THR A 275 2.79 8.61 23.39
N TYR A 276 1.56 9.10 23.20
CA TYR A 276 1.08 10.33 23.81
C TYR A 276 1.01 10.23 25.34
N SER A 277 0.51 9.11 25.88
CA SER A 277 0.46 8.84 27.32
C SER A 277 1.87 8.80 27.93
N LEU A 278 2.82 8.16 27.24
CA LEU A 278 4.22 8.09 27.68
C LEU A 278 4.89 9.47 27.64
N LEU A 279 4.73 10.23 26.55
CA LEU A 279 5.29 11.57 26.42
C LEU A 279 4.70 12.54 27.45
N THR A 280 3.38 12.45 27.71
CA THR A 280 2.69 13.26 28.72
C THR A 280 3.17 12.93 30.12
N SER A 281 3.38 11.64 30.44
CA SER A 281 3.92 11.21 31.73
C SER A 281 5.33 11.74 31.97
N ILE A 282 6.19 11.72 30.95
CA ILE A 282 7.55 12.29 31.03
C ILE A 282 7.49 13.81 31.23
N ALA A 283 6.64 14.53 30.48
CA ALA A 283 6.51 15.98 30.60
C ALA A 283 6.04 16.41 32.01
N ILE A 284 5.06 15.71 32.58
CA ILE A 284 4.58 15.98 33.95
C ILE A 284 5.67 15.69 34.98
N PHE A 285 6.40 14.57 34.83
CA PHE A 285 7.50 14.22 35.73
C PHE A 285 8.63 15.25 35.68
N CYS A 286 9.05 15.69 34.49
CA CYS A 286 10.04 16.75 34.32
C CYS A 286 9.57 18.08 34.90
N GLY A 287 8.29 18.45 34.69
CA GLY A 287 7.72 19.68 35.24
C GLY A 287 7.71 19.70 36.77
N MET A 288 7.26 18.61 37.40
CA MET A 288 7.29 18.47 38.86
C MET A 288 8.72 18.46 39.40
N GLY A 289 9.65 17.77 38.71
CA GLY A 289 11.06 17.73 39.09
C GLY A 289 11.72 19.12 39.05
N ALA A 290 11.44 19.91 38.02
CA ALA A 290 11.94 21.29 37.91
C ALA A 290 11.39 22.17 39.03
N LEU A 291 10.11 22.05 39.37
CA LEU A 291 9.49 22.82 40.43
C LEU A 291 10.07 22.45 41.80
N ALA A 292 10.26 21.15 42.08
CA ALA A 292 10.92 20.68 43.28
C ALA A 292 12.36 21.20 43.38
N ALA A 293 13.11 21.22 42.28
CA ALA A 293 14.47 21.76 42.24
C ALA A 293 14.52 23.26 42.54
N ILE A 294 13.56 24.06 42.05
CA ILE A 294 13.45 25.49 42.37
C ILE A 294 13.18 25.69 43.86
N VAL A 295 12.22 24.95 44.43
CA VAL A 295 11.89 25.04 45.85
C VAL A 295 13.10 24.66 46.71
N LEU A 296 13.75 23.53 46.41
CA LEU A 296 14.96 23.10 47.11
C LEU A 296 16.10 24.13 46.96
N GLY A 297 16.30 24.68 45.76
CA GLY A 297 17.30 25.71 45.50
C GLY A 297 17.06 26.98 46.31
N LEU A 298 15.81 27.42 46.45
CA LEU A 298 15.44 28.55 47.29
C LEU A 298 15.66 28.24 48.78
N PHE A 299 15.24 27.07 49.26
CA PHE A 299 15.41 26.67 50.66
C PHE A 299 16.89 26.52 51.05
N PHE A 300 17.69 25.80 50.26
CA PHE A 300 19.11 25.61 50.54
C PHE A 300 19.93 26.89 50.25
N GLY A 301 19.57 27.67 49.23
CA GLY A 301 20.24 28.93 48.90
C GLY A 301 19.99 30.01 49.97
N ALA A 302 18.72 30.25 50.32
CA ALA A 302 18.35 31.23 51.34
C ALA A 302 18.77 30.76 52.75
N GLY A 303 18.63 29.47 53.05
CA GLY A 303 19.08 28.91 54.34
C GLY A 303 20.59 29.03 54.54
N ARG A 304 21.39 28.76 53.50
CA ARG A 304 22.86 28.93 53.58
C ARG A 304 23.27 30.41 53.66
N ALA A 305 22.55 31.31 53.00
CA ALA A 305 22.77 32.75 53.13
C ALA A 305 22.43 33.25 54.54
N ALA A 306 21.28 32.84 55.10
CA ALA A 306 20.86 33.22 56.45
C ALA A 306 21.82 32.70 57.54
N ILE A 307 22.29 31.46 57.44
CA ILE A 307 23.28 30.90 58.39
C ILE A 307 24.61 31.68 58.32
N ARG A 308 25.03 32.14 57.13
CA ARG A 308 26.23 32.99 57.01
C ARG A 308 26.06 34.37 57.60
N VAL A 309 24.89 35.00 57.40
CA VAL A 309 24.57 36.30 58.01
C VAL A 309 24.53 36.18 59.54
N LEU A 310 23.98 35.08 60.08
CA LEU A 310 23.97 34.83 61.53
C LEU A 310 25.37 34.59 62.11
N GLN A 311 26.29 34.05 61.31
CA GLN A 311 27.71 33.86 61.67
C GLN A 311 28.57 35.11 61.44
N GLY A 312 27.97 36.27 61.17
CA GLY A 312 28.65 37.56 61.07
C GLY A 312 29.52 37.73 59.81
N LYS A 313 29.30 36.93 58.77
CA LYS A 313 30.00 37.06 57.48
C LYS A 313 29.05 37.58 56.38
N PRO A 314 29.48 38.50 55.50
CA PRO A 314 28.64 39.05 54.44
C PRO A 314 28.10 37.96 53.49
N ALA A 315 26.85 38.13 53.04
CA ALA A 315 26.11 37.14 52.26
C ALA A 315 26.66 36.93 50.83
N ALA A 316 27.45 37.86 50.31
CA ALA A 316 28.10 37.76 49.01
C ALA A 316 29.59 38.09 49.18
N SER A 317 30.47 37.23 48.66
CA SER A 317 31.87 37.60 48.45
C SER A 317 31.90 38.47 47.19
N GLU A 318 32.19 39.75 47.33
CA GLU A 318 32.61 40.55 46.19
C GLU A 318 33.83 39.86 45.57
N PRO A 319 33.86 39.64 44.24
CA PRO A 319 35.08 39.20 43.59
C PRO A 319 36.13 40.32 43.74
N GLU A 320 37.12 40.08 44.58
CA GLU A 320 38.28 40.96 44.73
C GLU A 320 39.03 41.00 43.40
N PHE A 321 38.75 42.02 42.59
CA PHE A 321 39.43 42.24 41.32
C PHE A 321 40.85 42.76 41.59
N LEU A 322 41.82 41.84 41.58
CA LEU A 322 43.24 42.17 41.47
C LEU A 322 43.48 42.94 40.15
N ARG A 323 43.53 44.27 40.22
CA ARG A 323 44.02 45.13 39.14
C ARG A 323 45.55 45.20 39.24
N ILE A 324 46.23 44.50 38.34
CA ILE A 324 47.66 44.65 38.12
C ILE A 324 47.82 45.77 37.08
N ASP A 325 48.31 46.94 37.52
CA ASP A 325 48.69 48.04 36.64
C ASP A 325 50.13 47.82 36.16
N LEU A 326 50.30 47.64 34.84
CA LEU A 326 51.58 47.38 34.18
C LEU A 326 52.23 48.66 33.62
N SER A 327 51.69 49.84 33.91
CA SER A 327 52.35 51.10 33.59
C SER A 327 53.42 51.38 34.66
N GLY A 328 54.69 51.15 34.32
CA GLY A 328 55.84 51.24 35.22
C GLY A 328 56.15 52.65 35.73
N SER A 329 55.22 53.31 36.40
CA SER A 329 55.39 54.60 37.06
C SER A 329 54.92 54.50 38.50
N SER A 330 55.87 54.42 39.42
CA SER A 330 55.61 54.45 40.86
C SER A 330 55.12 55.83 41.29
N THR A 331 53.84 55.97 41.62
CA THR A 331 53.37 57.19 42.29
C THR A 331 52.50 56.88 43.51
N LYS A 332 52.86 57.55 44.61
CA LYS A 332 52.50 57.29 46.01
C LYS A 332 51.01 57.44 46.32
N LEU A 333 50.55 56.56 47.23
CA LEU A 333 49.29 56.61 47.96
C LEU A 333 49.00 58.01 48.53
N ARG A 334 47.79 58.51 48.27
CA ARG A 334 47.27 59.69 48.94
C ARG A 334 45.85 59.45 49.43
N THR A 335 45.76 59.38 50.76
CA THR A 335 44.57 59.39 51.61
C THR A 335 43.76 60.68 51.47
N GLY A 336 42.42 60.60 51.57
CA GLY A 336 41.59 61.76 51.90
C GLY A 336 40.14 61.74 51.38
N SER A 337 39.20 61.40 52.26
CA SER A 337 37.79 61.88 52.27
C SER A 337 37.76 63.32 52.87
N PRO A 338 36.65 64.12 52.91
CA PRO A 338 35.25 63.86 52.54
C PRO A 338 34.50 64.99 51.77
N GLY A 339 33.31 64.64 51.25
CA GLY A 339 32.04 65.36 51.44
C GLY A 339 31.88 66.84 51.04
N THR A 340 31.10 67.05 49.98
CA THR A 340 30.61 68.33 49.45
C THR A 340 29.48 69.01 50.26
N GLU A 341 29.51 70.34 50.24
CA GLU A 341 28.53 71.40 50.59
C GLU A 341 27.08 71.20 50.11
N PRO A 342 26.08 71.95 50.63
CA PRO A 342 25.48 73.06 49.84
C PRO A 342 24.94 74.25 50.73
N PRO A 343 24.06 75.18 50.27
CA PRO A 343 24.45 76.57 49.98
C PRO A 343 23.65 77.68 50.73
N SER A 344 24.02 78.94 50.48
CA SER A 344 23.57 80.26 51.03
C SER A 344 24.13 80.65 52.40
#